data_AF-A0A7J9AZ59-F1
#
_entry.id   AF-A0A7J9AZ59-F1
#
_cell.length_a   1.000
_cell.length_b   1.000
_cell.length_c   1.000
_cell.angle_alpha   90.00
_cell.angle_beta   90.00
_cell.angle_gamma   90.00
#
_symmetry.space_group_name_H-M   'P 1'
#
loop_
_entity.id
_entity.type
_entity.pdbx_description
1 polymer ?
#
loop_
_entity_poly.entity_id
_entity_poly.type
_entity_poly.pdbx_seq_one_letter_code
_entity_poly.pdbx_strand_id
1 'polypeptide(L)'
;PRPHLSFEAQLVAGKSHEFGPISCPEQPELPSTISAVAYGKQKHDAELKYPQRMRRLNIFPASKTEDLQPIDRFVVEEYLLDVLLFFNGCRKECATFMVGLPVPFRYEYLMAETIFSQLLLLPQPPFKPIYYTLVIMDLCKALPGAFPAVVAGAVRALFDKIADLDMECRTRLILWFSHHLNSWLHRSNFQFIWPWEEWAYVLDLPKWAPQRVFVQEVLEREVRLSYWDKIKQSIENAPALEELLPPKGGPNFKYSGADDQEKTEQEQALSAELSNKVKGRQTAREIILWIEETVYPIHGQEITLSVVIQTLLDIGSKSFTHLITVLERYGQVMAKLCSDQDKQVMLISEVGSYWKNNAQMTAITIDRMMGYRLISNLAIVRWVFSPENIEQFHISDRPWEVLRNAVSKTYNRITDLRKEISSLKKSVVSAEEAASKAKADLEAAESKLTLVEGEPVLGENPTKLKHLKSVAEKTKEETVSMHDSLEAKEALFARALDEN
;
A
#
# COMPACT_ATOMS: atom_id res chain seq x y z
N PRO A 1 28.62 -0.58 28.37
CA PRO A 1 30.01 -0.11 28.62
C PRO A 1 29.98 1.18 29.46
N ARG A 2 30.94 1.37 30.38
CA ARG A 2 31.05 2.57 31.22
C ARG A 2 32.41 3.26 30.99
N PRO A 3 32.62 3.90 29.82
CA PRO A 3 33.92 4.47 29.46
C PRO A 3 34.38 5.56 30.43
N HIS A 4 33.45 6.21 31.15
CA HIS A 4 33.76 7.21 32.16
C HIS A 4 34.58 6.66 33.35
N LEU A 5 34.54 5.35 33.62
CA LEU A 5 35.27 4.74 34.75
C LEU A 5 36.80 4.90 34.62
N SER A 6 37.35 4.91 33.40
CA SER A 6 38.79 5.17 33.21
C SER A 6 39.20 6.60 33.56
N PHE A 7 38.23 7.50 33.75
CA PHE A 7 38.43 8.91 34.08
C PHE A 7 37.86 9.25 35.47
N GLU A 8 37.56 8.25 36.31
CA GLU A 8 36.91 8.43 37.61
C GLU A 8 37.62 9.49 38.47
N ALA A 9 38.94 9.42 38.60
CA ALA A 9 39.72 10.39 39.37
C ALA A 9 39.57 11.84 38.86
N GLN A 10 39.40 12.04 37.55
CA GLN A 10 39.21 13.36 36.96
C GLN A 10 37.77 13.84 37.13
N LEU A 11 36.79 12.93 37.02
CA LEU A 11 35.37 13.25 37.16
C LEU A 11 35.01 13.60 38.61
N VAL A 12 35.61 12.93 39.59
CA VAL A 12 35.43 13.24 41.02
C VAL A 12 35.95 14.63 41.38
N ALA A 13 37.03 15.07 40.73
CA ALA A 13 37.57 16.42 40.89
C ALA A 13 36.78 17.49 40.09
N GLY A 14 35.86 17.06 39.22
CA GLY A 14 35.06 17.94 38.38
C GLY A 14 34.00 18.71 39.16
N LYS A 15 33.59 19.87 38.63
CA LYS A 15 32.48 20.67 39.18
C LYS A 15 31.15 20.03 38.79
N SER A 16 30.31 19.70 39.77
CA SER A 16 28.93 19.31 39.52
C SER A 16 28.06 20.53 39.19
N HIS A 17 27.07 20.33 38.32
CA HIS A 17 26.10 21.35 37.95
C HIS A 17 24.71 20.90 38.37
N GLU A 18 23.98 21.77 39.07
CA GLU A 18 22.57 21.52 39.39
C GLU A 18 21.71 21.83 38.17
N PHE A 19 20.79 20.92 37.84
CA PHE A 19 19.74 21.21 36.87
C PHE A 19 18.75 22.20 37.51
N GLY A 20 18.35 23.23 36.75
CA GLY A 20 17.24 24.10 37.14
C GLY A 20 15.91 23.35 37.22
N PRO A 21 14.84 24.00 37.72
CA PRO A 21 13.53 23.36 37.80
C PRO A 21 13.05 22.88 36.41
N ILE A 22 12.69 21.60 36.33
CA ILE A 22 12.18 20.98 35.10
C ILE A 22 10.66 21.16 35.06
N SER A 23 10.18 21.91 34.06
CA SER A 23 8.74 22.05 33.79
C SER A 23 8.31 21.02 32.75
N CYS A 24 7.39 20.13 33.13
CA CYS A 24 6.77 19.20 32.18
C CYS A 24 5.68 19.91 31.36
N PRO A 25 5.54 19.62 30.05
CA PRO A 25 4.43 20.15 29.26
C PRO A 25 3.08 19.74 29.86
N GLU A 26 2.10 20.65 29.82
CA GLU A 26 0.75 20.35 30.25
C GLU A 26 0.14 19.21 29.42
N GLN A 27 -0.62 18.34 30.09
CA GLN A 27 -1.36 17.27 29.43
C GLN A 27 -2.51 17.85 28.61
N PRO A 28 -2.87 17.24 27.46
CA PRO A 28 -4.01 17.69 26.68
C PRO A 28 -5.30 17.68 27.52
N GLU A 29 -6.15 18.70 27.34
CA GLU A 29 -7.46 18.76 28.00
C GLU A 29 -8.34 17.57 27.62
N LEU A 30 -9.19 17.13 28.56
CA LEU A 30 -10.17 16.09 28.31
C LEU A 30 -11.23 16.56 27.30
N PRO A 31 -11.69 15.69 26.38
CA PRO A 31 -12.75 16.06 25.44
C PRO A 31 -14.00 16.52 26.18
N SER A 32 -14.60 17.61 25.72
CA SER A 32 -15.87 18.13 26.28
C SER A 32 -17.06 17.17 26.08
N THR A 33 -16.94 16.20 25.17
CA THR A 33 -17.99 15.22 24.86
C THR A 33 -17.45 13.79 25.00
N ILE A 34 -18.08 13.00 25.87
CA ILE A 34 -17.69 11.61 26.12
C ILE A 34 -18.40 10.71 25.10
N SER A 35 -17.70 10.36 24.01
CA SER A 35 -18.13 9.33 23.06
C SER A 35 -16.98 8.37 22.76
N ALA A 36 -17.29 7.13 22.37
CA ALA A 36 -16.28 6.14 22.02
C ALA A 36 -15.36 6.62 20.87
N VAL A 37 -15.92 7.40 19.93
CA VAL A 37 -15.18 8.01 18.82
C VAL A 37 -14.24 9.11 19.32
N ALA A 38 -14.71 9.98 20.22
CA ALA A 38 -13.88 11.02 20.81
C ALA A 38 -12.71 10.43 21.61
N TYR A 39 -12.96 9.37 22.37
CA TYR A 39 -11.92 8.65 23.12
C TYR A 39 -10.91 7.97 22.19
N GLY A 40 -11.37 7.30 21.14
CA GLY A 40 -10.49 6.69 20.12
C GLY A 40 -9.59 7.71 19.44
N LYS A 41 -10.14 8.89 19.11
CA LYS A 41 -9.37 9.99 18.54
C LYS A 41 -8.32 10.53 19.52
N GLN A 42 -8.69 10.76 20.78
CA GLN A 42 -7.75 11.21 21.81
C GLN A 42 -6.62 10.19 22.03
N LYS A 43 -6.93 8.90 22.08
CA LYS A 43 -5.93 7.83 22.17
C LYS A 43 -4.98 7.85 20.98
N HIS A 44 -5.50 7.99 19.77
CA HIS A 44 -4.69 8.10 18.56
C HIS A 44 -3.76 9.33 18.60
N ASP A 45 -4.30 10.50 18.96
CA ASP A 45 -3.53 11.75 19.09
C ASP A 45 -2.45 11.63 20.18
N ALA A 46 -2.75 10.94 21.29
CA ALA A 46 -1.79 10.65 22.35
C ALA A 46 -0.70 9.67 21.88
N GLU A 47 -1.04 8.62 21.15
CA GLU A 47 -0.07 7.66 20.57
C GLU A 47 0.84 8.33 19.51
N LEU A 48 0.33 9.34 18.79
CA LEU A 48 1.14 10.17 17.89
C LEU A 48 2.13 11.07 18.64
N LYS A 49 1.71 11.63 19.78
CA LYS A 49 2.53 12.54 20.59
C LYS A 49 3.52 11.80 21.51
N TYR A 50 3.14 10.61 21.98
CA TYR A 50 3.88 9.78 22.94
C TYR A 50 4.00 8.34 22.39
N PRO A 51 4.80 8.12 21.33
CA PRO A 51 4.89 6.81 20.70
C PRO A 51 5.53 5.80 21.63
N GLN A 52 4.90 4.63 21.76
CA GLN A 52 5.50 3.49 22.43
C GLN A 52 6.50 2.81 21.51
N ARG A 53 7.78 2.93 21.86
CA ARG A 53 8.87 2.36 21.05
C ARG A 53 9.02 0.85 21.23
N MET A 54 9.01 0.41 22.49
CA MET A 54 9.22 -0.99 22.85
C MET A 54 7.87 -1.68 23.10
N ARG A 55 7.51 -2.62 22.24
CA ARG A 55 6.48 -3.63 22.51
C ARG A 55 7.11 -5.00 22.36
N ARG A 56 7.38 -5.64 23.50
CA ARG A 56 8.11 -6.91 23.53
C ARG A 56 7.30 -8.02 22.85
N LEU A 57 7.96 -8.73 21.96
CA LEU A 57 7.47 -9.95 21.34
C LEU A 57 8.34 -11.12 21.82
N ASN A 58 7.79 -11.96 22.68
CA ASN A 58 8.51 -13.11 23.24
C ASN A 58 8.34 -14.31 22.31
N ILE A 59 9.31 -14.50 21.41
CA ILE A 59 9.32 -15.59 20.43
C ILE A 59 9.98 -16.81 21.05
N PHE A 60 11.17 -16.61 21.63
CA PHE A 60 12.02 -17.67 22.17
C PHE A 60 11.71 -17.93 23.65
N PRO A 61 11.98 -19.17 24.13
CA PRO A 61 11.85 -19.48 25.54
C PRO A 61 12.91 -18.73 26.37
N ALA A 62 12.58 -18.46 27.64
CA ALA A 62 13.45 -17.72 28.56
C ALA A 62 14.83 -18.36 28.74
N SER A 63 14.96 -19.69 28.53
CA SER A 63 16.23 -20.43 28.56
C SER A 63 17.26 -19.95 27.54
N LYS A 64 16.85 -19.28 26.46
CA LYS A 64 17.77 -18.68 25.47
C LYS A 64 18.35 -17.34 25.93
N THR A 65 17.81 -16.78 27.00
CA THR A 65 18.19 -15.49 27.60
C THR A 65 18.42 -15.60 29.11
N GLU A 66 18.61 -16.81 29.64
CA GLU A 66 18.64 -17.08 31.08
C GLU A 66 19.81 -16.39 31.80
N ASP A 67 20.92 -16.20 31.10
CA ASP A 67 22.12 -15.52 31.61
C ASP A 67 21.99 -13.98 31.61
N LEU A 68 20.90 -13.42 31.05
CA LEU A 68 20.73 -11.97 30.91
C LEU A 68 19.93 -11.38 32.07
N GLN A 69 20.50 -10.37 32.73
CA GLN A 69 19.75 -9.59 33.70
C GLN A 69 18.63 -8.81 33.00
N PRO A 70 17.47 -8.58 33.65
CA PRO A 70 16.37 -7.84 33.04
C PRO A 70 16.75 -6.44 32.52
N ILE A 71 17.69 -5.77 33.20
CA ILE A 71 18.21 -4.47 32.78
C ILE A 71 19.10 -4.58 31.54
N ASP A 72 19.92 -5.62 31.44
CA ASP A 72 20.80 -5.84 30.28
C ASP A 72 19.96 -6.12 29.03
N ARG A 73 18.90 -6.95 29.19
CA ARG A 73 17.92 -7.18 28.13
C ARG A 73 17.30 -5.86 27.65
N PHE A 74 16.79 -5.04 28.58
CA PHE A 74 16.17 -3.75 28.25
C PHE A 74 17.13 -2.81 27.52
N VAL A 75 18.37 -2.67 28.02
CA VAL A 75 19.39 -1.80 27.42
C VAL A 75 19.74 -2.25 26.00
N VAL A 76 19.87 -3.57 25.77
CA VAL A 76 20.18 -4.10 24.44
C VAL A 76 18.99 -3.94 23.49
N GLU A 77 17.76 -4.20 23.93
CA GLU A 77 16.55 -3.96 23.15
C GLU A 77 16.48 -2.49 22.69
N GLU A 78 16.60 -1.53 23.62
CA GLU A 78 16.56 -0.10 23.28
C GLU A 78 17.71 0.32 22.36
N TYR A 79 18.93 -0.17 22.59
CA TYR A 79 20.05 0.14 21.73
C TYR A 79 19.84 -0.39 20.30
N LEU A 80 19.33 -1.60 20.14
CA LEU A 80 19.00 -2.16 18.82
C LEU A 80 17.92 -1.32 18.12
N LEU A 81 16.93 -0.83 18.87
CA LEU A 81 15.91 0.09 18.35
C LEU A 81 16.51 1.46 17.96
N ASP A 82 17.53 1.95 18.67
CA ASP A 82 18.30 3.15 18.30
C ASP A 82 19.05 2.95 16.99
N VAL A 83 19.71 1.79 16.84
CA VAL A 83 20.44 1.46 15.61
C VAL A 83 19.48 1.35 14.41
N LEU A 84 18.33 0.69 14.59
CA LEU A 84 17.30 0.62 13.54
C LEU A 84 16.76 2.02 13.17
N LEU A 85 16.54 2.88 14.18
CA LEU A 85 16.04 4.23 13.96
C LEU A 85 17.06 5.13 13.25
N PHE A 86 18.30 5.15 13.72
CA PHE A 86 19.34 6.04 13.21
C PHE A 86 19.81 5.61 11.80
N PHE A 87 19.95 4.30 11.56
CA PHE A 87 20.45 3.76 10.30
C PHE A 87 19.34 3.24 9.37
N ASN A 88 18.11 3.75 9.49
CA ASN A 88 16.99 3.37 8.62
C ASN A 88 17.28 3.64 7.12
N GLY A 89 18.09 4.66 6.83
CA GLY A 89 18.53 5.01 5.47
C GLY A 89 19.71 4.19 4.93
N CYS A 90 20.47 3.51 5.81
CA CYS A 90 21.67 2.75 5.43
C CYS A 90 21.67 1.35 6.07
N ARG A 91 21.02 0.39 5.39
CA ARG A 91 20.86 -1.00 5.89
C ARG A 91 22.18 -1.72 6.20
N LYS A 92 23.26 -1.43 5.47
CA LYS A 92 24.56 -2.08 5.67
C LYS A 92 25.22 -1.61 6.96
N GLU A 93 25.22 -0.30 7.21
CA GLU A 93 25.72 0.26 8.47
C GLU A 93 24.86 -0.21 9.63
N CYS A 94 23.53 -0.23 9.46
CA CYS A 94 22.61 -0.79 10.46
C CYS A 94 23.05 -2.20 10.88
N ALA A 95 23.23 -3.12 9.91
CA ALA A 95 23.69 -4.48 10.21
C ALA A 95 25.06 -4.52 10.89
N THR A 96 26.03 -3.72 10.44
CA THR A 96 27.37 -3.64 11.06
C THR A 96 27.30 -3.20 12.52
N PHE A 97 26.52 -2.15 12.83
CA PHE A 97 26.38 -1.65 14.19
C PHE A 97 25.55 -2.58 15.07
N MET A 98 24.56 -3.28 14.51
CA MET A 98 23.80 -4.30 15.23
C MET A 98 24.66 -5.50 15.61
N VAL A 99 25.63 -5.90 14.78
CA VAL A 99 26.57 -7.01 15.08
C VAL A 99 27.71 -6.58 16.00
N GLY A 100 28.08 -5.30 15.96
CA GLY A 100 29.21 -4.73 16.71
C GLY A 100 28.88 -4.28 18.14
N LEU A 101 27.78 -4.73 18.76
CA LEU A 101 27.45 -4.30 20.11
C LEU A 101 28.52 -4.75 21.12
N PRO A 102 29.07 -3.83 21.94
CA PRO A 102 30.11 -4.14 22.93
C PRO A 102 29.49 -4.76 24.20
N VAL A 103 28.87 -5.93 24.04
CA VAL A 103 28.28 -6.71 25.14
C VAL A 103 29.02 -8.04 25.31
N PRO A 104 29.21 -8.52 26.56
CA PRO A 104 30.02 -9.71 26.84
C PRO A 104 29.25 -11.03 26.63
N PHE A 105 28.00 -10.98 26.21
CA PHE A 105 27.09 -12.12 26.09
C PHE A 105 26.52 -12.21 24.68
N ARG A 106 25.96 -13.38 24.36
CA ARG A 106 25.26 -13.63 23.10
C ARG A 106 23.89 -12.96 23.11
N TYR A 107 23.54 -12.29 22.01
CA TYR A 107 22.32 -11.48 21.91
C TYR A 107 21.63 -11.65 20.55
N GLU A 108 22.02 -12.64 19.75
CA GLU A 108 21.44 -12.89 18.43
C GLU A 108 19.94 -13.21 18.49
N TYR A 109 19.51 -13.94 19.53
CA TYR A 109 18.09 -14.22 19.79
C TYR A 109 17.31 -12.94 20.12
N LEU A 110 17.89 -12.09 20.98
CA LEU A 110 17.29 -10.80 21.35
C LEU A 110 17.24 -9.84 20.15
N MET A 111 18.26 -9.88 19.30
CA MET A 111 18.33 -9.13 18.05
C MET A 111 17.19 -9.54 17.11
N ALA A 112 16.99 -10.85 16.90
CA ALA A 112 15.90 -11.34 16.07
C ALA A 112 14.53 -10.98 16.67
N GLU A 113 14.32 -11.17 17.98
CA GLU A 113 13.08 -10.75 18.66
C GLU A 113 12.81 -9.26 18.49
N THR A 114 13.83 -8.42 18.65
CA THR A 114 13.70 -6.97 18.50
C THR A 114 13.27 -6.62 17.07
N ILE A 115 13.92 -7.19 16.05
CA ILE A 115 13.54 -6.94 14.65
C ILE A 115 12.11 -7.41 14.35
N PHE A 116 11.75 -8.64 14.75
CA PHE A 116 10.39 -9.17 14.54
C PHE A 116 9.34 -8.39 15.32
N SER A 117 9.65 -7.92 16.52
CA SER A 117 8.73 -7.07 17.30
C SER A 117 8.39 -5.77 16.58
N GLN A 118 9.37 -5.19 15.86
CA GLN A 118 9.16 -3.97 15.08
C GLN A 118 8.43 -4.26 13.77
N LEU A 119 8.75 -5.37 13.11
CA LEU A 119 8.06 -5.82 11.90
C LEU A 119 6.56 -6.11 12.16
N LEU A 120 6.27 -6.77 13.29
CA LEU A 120 4.93 -7.17 13.71
C LEU A 120 4.28 -6.14 14.65
N LEU A 121 4.83 -4.93 14.74
CA LEU A 121 4.32 -3.89 15.64
C LEU A 121 2.95 -3.39 15.18
N LEU A 122 1.94 -3.51 16.03
CA LEU A 122 0.62 -2.92 15.81
C LEU A 122 0.56 -1.48 16.35
N PRO A 123 -0.15 -0.55 15.68
CA PRO A 123 -0.96 -0.74 14.48
C PRO A 123 -0.14 -0.81 13.18
N GLN A 124 1.04 -0.19 13.13
CA GLN A 124 1.91 -0.18 11.96
C GLN A 124 3.38 -0.25 12.38
N PRO A 125 4.26 -0.86 11.55
CA PRO A 125 5.67 -0.87 11.82
C PRO A 125 6.26 0.54 11.65
N PRO A 126 7.29 0.94 12.43
CA PRO A 126 7.91 2.26 12.30
C PRO A 126 8.53 2.52 10.93
N PHE A 127 9.04 1.47 10.28
CA PHE A 127 9.63 1.53 8.94
C PHE A 127 8.88 0.60 7.98
N LYS A 128 9.12 0.77 6.68
CA LYS A 128 8.50 -0.09 5.66
C LYS A 128 8.92 -1.55 5.88
N PRO A 129 8.01 -2.54 5.78
CA PRO A 129 8.32 -3.96 6.01
C PRO A 129 9.55 -4.49 5.28
N ILE A 130 9.76 -4.05 4.04
CA ILE A 130 10.91 -4.44 3.21
C ILE A 130 12.26 -4.06 3.83
N TYR A 131 12.32 -3.00 4.63
CA TYR A 131 13.54 -2.59 5.34
C TYR A 131 14.01 -3.70 6.29
N TYR A 132 13.11 -4.25 7.10
CA TYR A 132 13.44 -5.33 8.03
C TYR A 132 13.87 -6.60 7.29
N THR A 133 13.23 -6.94 6.16
CA THR A 133 13.69 -8.05 5.30
C THR A 133 15.14 -7.86 4.89
N LEU A 134 15.50 -6.66 4.40
CA LEU A 134 16.86 -6.37 3.94
C LEU A 134 17.89 -6.34 5.08
N VAL A 135 17.51 -5.82 6.26
CA VAL A 135 18.38 -5.84 7.46
C VAL A 135 18.64 -7.28 7.90
N ILE A 136 17.60 -8.12 8.01
CA ILE A 136 17.76 -9.55 8.36
C ILE A 136 18.69 -10.24 7.37
N MET A 137 18.56 -9.95 6.06
CA MET A 137 19.45 -10.53 5.05
C MET A 137 20.91 -10.10 5.23
N ASP A 138 21.17 -8.82 5.52
CA ASP A 138 22.53 -8.35 5.74
C ASP A 138 23.11 -8.92 7.05
N LEU A 139 22.29 -9.09 8.09
CA LEU A 139 22.67 -9.76 9.33
C LEU A 139 23.00 -11.25 9.12
N CYS A 140 22.23 -11.96 8.31
CA CYS A 140 22.55 -13.35 7.94
C CYS A 140 23.89 -13.47 7.21
N LYS A 141 24.29 -12.44 6.44
CA LYS A 141 25.60 -12.39 5.77
C LYS A 141 26.72 -12.02 6.73
N ALA A 142 26.46 -11.14 7.69
CA ALA A 142 27.43 -10.74 8.70
C ALA A 142 27.69 -11.84 9.73
N LEU A 143 26.68 -12.68 10.04
CA LEU A 143 26.72 -13.75 11.03
C LEU A 143 26.27 -15.11 10.45
N PRO A 144 26.95 -15.67 9.43
CA PRO A 144 26.47 -16.82 8.68
C PRO A 144 26.35 -18.11 9.52
N GLY A 145 27.18 -18.27 10.57
CA GLY A 145 27.17 -19.46 11.42
C GLY A 145 26.16 -19.46 12.57
N ALA A 146 25.48 -18.32 12.82
CA ALA A 146 24.60 -18.17 13.98
C ALA A 146 23.23 -17.61 13.63
N PHE A 147 23.19 -16.45 12.94
CA PHE A 147 21.95 -15.70 12.77
C PHE A 147 20.91 -16.40 11.86
N PRO A 148 21.28 -17.08 10.76
CA PRO A 148 20.30 -17.84 9.96
C PRO A 148 19.53 -18.90 10.77
N ALA A 149 20.23 -19.62 11.67
CA ALA A 149 19.60 -20.61 12.53
C ALA A 149 18.63 -19.98 13.55
N VAL A 150 18.99 -18.80 14.09
CA VAL A 150 18.12 -18.02 14.98
C VAL A 150 16.86 -17.56 14.24
N VAL A 151 17.00 -17.03 13.01
CA VAL A 151 15.85 -16.61 12.20
C VAL A 151 14.94 -17.79 11.87
N ALA A 152 15.49 -18.93 11.47
CA ALA A 152 14.71 -20.14 11.22
C ALA A 152 14.00 -20.64 12.50
N GLY A 153 14.65 -20.55 13.66
CA GLY A 153 14.02 -20.83 14.95
C GLY A 153 12.88 -19.86 15.30
N ALA A 154 13.04 -18.57 14.99
CA ALA A 154 11.99 -17.57 15.19
C ALA A 154 10.75 -17.88 14.35
N VAL A 155 10.95 -18.23 13.07
CA VAL A 155 9.86 -18.58 12.16
C VAL A 155 9.11 -19.81 12.65
N ARG A 156 9.81 -20.87 13.07
CA ARG A 156 9.16 -22.05 13.65
C ARG A 156 8.33 -21.70 14.88
N ALA A 157 8.89 -20.94 15.82
CA ALA A 157 8.19 -20.54 17.03
C ALA A 157 6.96 -19.64 16.75
N LEU A 158 7.05 -18.74 15.75
CA LEU A 158 5.92 -17.92 15.31
C LEU A 158 4.86 -18.75 14.59
N PHE A 159 5.27 -19.74 13.80
CA PHE A 159 4.38 -20.66 13.10
C PHE A 159 3.60 -21.56 14.06
N ASP A 160 4.25 -22.07 15.11
CA ASP A 160 3.58 -22.86 16.15
C ASP A 160 2.52 -22.05 16.91
N LYS A 161 2.78 -20.75 17.11
CA LYS A 161 1.88 -19.81 17.81
C LYS A 161 1.01 -19.00 16.86
N ILE A 162 0.90 -19.39 15.59
CA ILE A 162 0.25 -18.56 14.58
C ILE A 162 -1.25 -18.35 14.85
N ALA A 163 -1.90 -19.29 15.53
CA ALA A 163 -3.29 -19.18 15.96
C ALA A 163 -3.50 -18.05 16.99
N ASP A 164 -2.48 -17.70 17.77
CA ASP A 164 -2.52 -16.63 18.78
C ASP A 164 -2.10 -15.27 18.21
N LEU A 165 -1.42 -15.25 17.05
CA LEU A 165 -1.03 -14.01 16.38
C LEU A 165 -2.25 -13.27 15.81
N ASP A 166 -2.23 -11.95 15.90
CA ASP A 166 -3.22 -11.10 15.21
C ASP A 166 -3.18 -11.30 13.69
N MET A 167 -4.32 -11.16 13.02
CA MET A 167 -4.42 -11.36 11.57
C MET A 167 -3.46 -10.46 10.78
N GLU A 168 -3.29 -9.21 11.20
CA GLU A 168 -2.35 -8.28 10.54
C GLU A 168 -0.90 -8.75 10.71
N CYS A 169 -0.55 -9.29 11.88
CA CYS A 169 0.76 -9.89 12.13
C CYS A 169 0.99 -11.14 11.26
N ARG A 170 -0.03 -11.99 11.08
CA ARG A 170 0.05 -13.15 10.19
C ARG A 170 0.32 -12.73 8.75
N THR A 171 -0.43 -11.77 8.22
CA THR A 171 -0.24 -11.26 6.85
C THR A 171 1.16 -10.67 6.66
N ARG A 172 1.67 -9.89 7.64
CA ARG A 172 3.04 -9.37 7.57
C ARG A 172 4.10 -10.46 7.62
N LEU A 173 3.89 -11.49 8.43
CA LEU A 173 4.79 -12.63 8.51
C LEU A 173 4.82 -13.41 7.18
N ILE A 174 3.64 -13.65 6.57
CA ILE A 174 3.51 -14.28 5.25
C ILE A 174 4.31 -13.49 4.21
N LEU A 175 4.06 -12.18 4.10
CA LEU A 175 4.73 -11.32 3.14
C LEU A 175 6.24 -11.29 3.36
N TRP A 176 6.68 -11.12 4.61
CA TRP A 176 8.10 -11.12 4.94
C TRP A 176 8.76 -12.46 4.61
N PHE A 177 8.12 -13.58 4.95
CA PHE A 177 8.67 -14.91 4.79
C PHE A 177 8.76 -15.30 3.31
N SER A 178 7.72 -15.04 2.52
CA SER A 178 7.74 -15.27 1.07
C SER A 178 8.83 -14.45 0.37
N HIS A 179 9.01 -13.18 0.76
CA HIS A 179 10.09 -12.36 0.25
C HIS A 179 11.47 -12.85 0.68
N HIS A 180 11.60 -13.30 1.93
CA HIS A 180 12.84 -13.85 2.46
C HIS A 180 13.24 -15.09 1.66
N LEU A 181 12.37 -16.11 1.58
CA LEU A 181 12.63 -17.36 0.85
C LEU A 181 13.00 -17.11 -0.62
N ASN A 182 12.19 -16.32 -1.34
CA ASN A 182 12.46 -16.00 -2.74
C ASN A 182 13.82 -15.29 -2.91
N SER A 183 14.15 -14.33 -2.05
CA SER A 183 15.42 -13.61 -2.15
C SER A 183 16.63 -14.51 -1.91
N TRP A 184 16.52 -15.49 -1.01
CA TRP A 184 17.54 -16.52 -0.82
C TRP A 184 17.65 -17.46 -2.02
N LEU A 185 16.52 -17.90 -2.57
CA LEU A 185 16.45 -18.76 -3.75
C LEU A 185 17.11 -18.14 -4.99
N HIS A 186 17.10 -16.81 -5.11
CA HIS A 186 17.65 -16.09 -6.27
C HIS A 186 19.08 -15.55 -6.10
N ARG A 187 19.66 -15.57 -4.89
CA ARG A 187 20.95 -14.92 -4.60
C ARG A 187 22.17 -15.86 -4.54
N SER A 188 22.09 -17.07 -5.11
CA SER A 188 23.18 -18.00 -5.48
C SER A 188 24.32 -18.25 -4.44
N ASN A 189 24.52 -19.54 -4.12
CA ASN A 189 25.56 -20.18 -3.27
C ASN A 189 25.15 -20.57 -1.84
N PHE A 190 23.95 -20.26 -1.39
CA PHE A 190 23.34 -20.93 -0.23
C PHE A 190 22.00 -21.49 -0.67
N GLN A 191 21.95 -22.80 -0.90
CA GLN A 191 20.72 -23.57 -1.08
C GLN A 191 20.02 -23.70 0.28
N PHE A 192 19.65 -22.59 0.91
CA PHE A 192 18.81 -22.64 2.09
C PHE A 192 17.38 -22.93 1.64
N ILE A 193 17.15 -24.20 1.32
CA ILE A 193 15.83 -24.75 1.05
C ILE A 193 15.15 -24.85 2.40
N TRP A 194 13.97 -24.23 2.52
CA TRP A 194 13.17 -24.41 3.72
C TRP A 194 12.78 -25.90 3.82
N PRO A 195 12.93 -26.55 4.99
CA PRO A 195 12.59 -27.95 5.16
C PRO A 195 11.08 -28.13 5.23
N TRP A 196 10.41 -28.02 4.07
CA TRP A 196 8.96 -28.11 3.93
C TRP A 196 8.37 -29.42 4.45
N GLU A 197 9.16 -30.48 4.51
CA GLU A 197 8.78 -31.76 5.12
C GLU A 197 8.32 -31.62 6.58
N GLU A 198 8.91 -30.68 7.34
CA GLU A 198 8.53 -30.39 8.72
C GLU A 198 7.10 -29.86 8.82
N TRP A 199 6.57 -29.28 7.74
CA TRP A 199 5.23 -28.67 7.69
C TRP A 199 4.24 -29.47 6.83
N ALA A 200 4.60 -30.67 6.35
CA ALA A 200 3.70 -31.48 5.52
C ALA A 200 2.39 -31.86 6.25
N TYR A 201 2.43 -31.96 7.59
CA TYR A 201 1.27 -32.30 8.43
C TYR A 201 0.11 -31.29 8.34
N VAL A 202 0.35 -30.08 7.83
CA VAL A 202 -0.71 -29.04 7.75
C VAL A 202 -1.85 -29.43 6.81
N LEU A 203 -1.65 -30.42 5.93
CA LEU A 203 -2.68 -30.95 5.05
C LEU A 203 -3.75 -31.75 5.79
N ASP A 204 -3.36 -32.39 6.88
CA ASP A 204 -4.28 -33.13 7.76
C ASP A 204 -5.15 -32.17 8.57
N LEU A 205 -4.78 -30.88 8.65
CA LEU A 205 -5.55 -29.86 9.31
C LEU A 205 -6.72 -29.36 8.44
N PRO A 206 -7.82 -28.89 9.07
CA PRO A 206 -8.92 -28.25 8.35
C PRO A 206 -8.44 -27.11 7.46
N LYS A 207 -9.15 -26.86 6.34
CA LYS A 207 -8.82 -25.79 5.36
C LYS A 207 -8.67 -24.40 6.00
N TRP A 208 -9.41 -24.15 7.07
CA TRP A 208 -9.42 -22.89 7.81
C TRP A 208 -8.36 -22.79 8.91
N ALA A 209 -7.55 -23.83 9.12
CA ALA A 209 -6.52 -23.83 10.14
C ALA A 209 -5.45 -22.78 9.82
N PRO A 210 -5.09 -21.88 10.77
CA PRO A 210 -4.13 -20.80 10.52
C PRO A 210 -2.77 -21.25 9.96
N GLN A 211 -2.28 -22.42 10.38
CA GLN A 211 -1.02 -23.00 9.88
C GLN A 211 -1.13 -23.43 8.40
N ARG A 212 -2.25 -24.06 8.02
CA ARG A 212 -2.50 -24.46 6.63
C ARG A 212 -2.64 -23.23 5.72
N VAL A 213 -3.41 -22.25 6.17
CA VAL A 213 -3.60 -20.97 5.43
C VAL A 213 -2.28 -20.24 5.28
N PHE A 214 -1.42 -20.23 6.31
CA PHE A 214 -0.10 -19.63 6.23
C PHE A 214 0.77 -20.24 5.14
N VAL A 215 0.86 -21.58 5.10
CA VAL A 215 1.65 -22.27 4.06
C VAL A 215 1.08 -22.01 2.67
N GLN A 216 -0.24 -22.11 2.51
CA GLN A 216 -0.93 -21.83 1.25
C GLN A 216 -0.63 -20.41 0.74
N GLU A 217 -0.78 -19.39 1.60
CA GLU A 217 -0.54 -18.00 1.24
C GLU A 217 0.94 -17.70 0.98
N VAL A 218 1.87 -18.31 1.72
CA VAL A 218 3.31 -18.17 1.45
C VAL A 218 3.64 -18.71 0.06
N LEU A 219 3.18 -19.92 -0.27
CA LEU A 219 3.41 -20.54 -1.58
C LEU A 219 2.78 -19.70 -2.71
N GLU A 220 1.57 -19.17 -2.49
CA GLU A 220 0.94 -18.28 -3.46
C GLU A 220 1.80 -17.02 -3.71
N ARG A 221 2.29 -16.37 -2.65
CA ARG A 221 3.15 -15.19 -2.76
C ARG A 221 4.50 -15.50 -3.40
N GLU A 222 5.07 -16.68 -3.14
CA GLU A 222 6.29 -17.14 -3.80
C GLU A 222 6.10 -17.36 -5.31
N VAL A 223 4.97 -17.92 -5.73
CA VAL A 223 4.62 -18.06 -7.15
C VAL A 223 4.49 -16.68 -7.81
N ARG A 224 3.88 -15.69 -7.14
CA ARG A 224 3.80 -14.31 -7.66
C ARG A 224 5.18 -13.64 -7.84
N LEU A 225 6.15 -13.99 -6.99
CA LEU A 225 7.53 -13.47 -7.05
C LEU A 225 8.44 -14.27 -8.00
N SER A 226 7.97 -15.43 -8.48
CA SER A 226 8.72 -16.34 -9.34
C SER A 226 7.83 -16.93 -10.43
N TYR A 227 7.99 -18.20 -10.76
CA TYR A 227 7.10 -18.94 -11.64
C TYR A 227 6.76 -20.29 -11.02
N TRP A 228 5.58 -20.81 -11.37
CA TRP A 228 4.99 -22.00 -10.75
C TRP A 228 5.93 -23.21 -10.73
N ASP A 229 6.59 -23.51 -11.86
CA ASP A 229 7.48 -24.68 -11.96
C ASP A 229 8.71 -24.56 -11.04
N LYS A 230 9.20 -23.34 -10.74
CA LYS A 230 10.32 -23.14 -9.79
C LYS A 230 9.91 -23.42 -8.36
N ILE A 231 8.71 -22.96 -7.97
CA ILE A 231 8.22 -23.16 -6.61
C ILE A 231 7.88 -24.64 -6.38
N LYS A 232 7.34 -25.32 -7.40
CA LYS A 232 7.17 -26.77 -7.38
C LYS A 232 8.50 -27.50 -7.13
N GLN A 233 9.58 -27.09 -7.80
CA GLN A 233 10.92 -27.65 -7.54
C GLN A 233 11.41 -27.40 -6.10
N SER A 234 11.06 -26.25 -5.52
CA SER A 234 11.48 -25.89 -4.15
C SER A 234 10.82 -26.73 -3.05
N ILE A 235 9.68 -27.37 -3.35
CA ILE A 235 8.92 -28.22 -2.43
C ILE A 235 9.04 -29.72 -2.76
N GLU A 236 10.00 -30.12 -3.61
CA GLU A 236 10.18 -31.53 -4.01
C GLU A 236 10.38 -32.49 -2.83
N ASN A 237 10.92 -32.00 -1.71
CA ASN A 237 11.05 -32.74 -0.46
C ASN A 237 9.72 -32.97 0.29
N ALA A 238 8.64 -32.28 -0.08
CA ALA A 238 7.32 -32.37 0.54
C ALA A 238 6.21 -32.39 -0.53
N PRO A 239 6.11 -33.47 -1.34
CA PRO A 239 5.21 -33.51 -2.50
C PRO A 239 3.72 -33.36 -2.14
N ALA A 240 3.34 -33.69 -0.90
CA ALA A 240 1.97 -33.49 -0.43
C ALA A 240 1.55 -32.01 -0.51
N LEU A 241 2.48 -31.07 -0.29
CA LEU A 241 2.20 -29.63 -0.32
C LEU A 241 1.90 -29.10 -1.73
N GLU A 242 2.07 -29.90 -2.79
CA GLU A 242 1.65 -29.53 -4.14
C GLU A 242 0.14 -29.23 -4.20
N GLU A 243 -0.68 -29.84 -3.34
CA GLU A 243 -2.12 -29.52 -3.24
C GLU A 243 -2.38 -28.08 -2.76
N LEU A 244 -1.44 -27.49 -2.01
CA LEU A 244 -1.55 -26.10 -1.52
C LEU A 244 -0.98 -25.08 -2.50
N LEU A 245 -0.32 -25.51 -3.58
CA LEU A 245 0.12 -24.58 -4.62
C LEU A 245 -1.10 -23.92 -5.27
N PRO A 246 -0.98 -22.64 -5.68
CA PRO A 246 -2.03 -22.04 -6.51
C PRO A 246 -2.19 -22.89 -7.78
N PRO A 247 -3.43 -23.08 -8.28
CA PRO A 247 -3.68 -23.82 -9.50
C PRO A 247 -2.80 -23.29 -10.65
N LYS A 248 -2.24 -24.19 -11.46
CA LYS A 248 -1.35 -23.79 -12.55
C LYS A 248 -2.07 -22.77 -13.45
N GLY A 249 -1.52 -21.56 -13.48
CA GLY A 249 -2.23 -20.37 -13.93
C GLY A 249 -2.58 -20.38 -15.42
N GLY A 250 -3.82 -19.98 -15.72
CA GLY A 250 -4.34 -19.66 -17.02
C GLY A 250 -5.68 -18.92 -16.88
N PRO A 251 -6.08 -18.11 -17.87
CA PRO A 251 -7.41 -17.51 -17.86
C PRO A 251 -8.50 -18.59 -17.90
N ASN A 252 -9.53 -18.44 -17.08
CA ASN A 252 -10.72 -19.28 -17.11
C ASN A 252 -11.78 -18.64 -18.01
N PHE A 253 -11.59 -18.77 -19.32
CA PHE A 253 -12.50 -18.19 -20.29
C PHE A 253 -13.74 -19.06 -20.46
N LYS A 254 -14.91 -18.53 -20.10
CA LYS A 254 -16.20 -19.25 -20.19
C LYS A 254 -16.54 -19.73 -21.61
N TYR A 255 -15.94 -19.13 -22.64
CA TYR A 255 -16.27 -19.37 -24.05
C TYR A 255 -15.13 -20.04 -24.83
N SER A 256 -14.13 -20.62 -24.14
CA SER A 256 -13.17 -21.52 -24.80
C SER A 256 -13.84 -22.88 -24.97
N GLY A 257 -14.33 -23.17 -26.18
CA GLY A 257 -15.17 -24.34 -26.47
C GLY A 257 -14.60 -25.65 -25.93
N ALA A 258 -15.27 -26.21 -24.91
CA ALA A 258 -15.13 -27.61 -24.51
C ALA A 258 -16.24 -28.08 -23.54
N ASP A 259 -16.86 -27.21 -22.73
CA ASP A 259 -17.88 -27.66 -21.78
C ASP A 259 -19.21 -26.90 -21.90
N ASP A 260 -20.28 -27.69 -21.92
CA ASP A 260 -21.73 -27.42 -21.91
C ASP A 260 -22.47 -26.97 -23.18
N GLN A 261 -23.61 -27.67 -23.37
CA GLN A 261 -24.48 -27.83 -24.54
C GLN A 261 -25.26 -26.57 -24.96
N GLU A 262 -25.37 -26.34 -26.29
CA GLU A 262 -26.25 -25.42 -27.06
C GLU A 262 -26.38 -23.94 -26.62
N LYS A 263 -26.57 -23.62 -25.34
CA LYS A 263 -26.62 -22.24 -24.82
C LYS A 263 -25.29 -21.50 -24.99
N THR A 264 -24.19 -22.23 -24.89
CA THR A 264 -22.83 -21.70 -25.02
C THR A 264 -22.50 -21.31 -26.47
N GLU A 265 -23.20 -21.84 -27.49
CA GLU A 265 -22.86 -21.58 -28.90
C GLU A 265 -23.21 -20.15 -29.33
N GLN A 266 -24.36 -19.63 -28.90
CA GLN A 266 -24.77 -18.24 -29.20
C GLN A 266 -23.86 -17.24 -28.49
N GLU A 267 -23.53 -17.48 -27.22
CA GLU A 267 -22.62 -16.64 -26.43
C GLU A 267 -21.18 -16.70 -26.95
N GLN A 268 -20.73 -17.88 -27.40
CA GLN A 268 -19.46 -18.05 -28.10
C GLN A 268 -19.43 -17.29 -29.43
N ALA A 269 -20.51 -17.32 -30.21
CA ALA A 269 -20.62 -16.58 -31.46
C ALA A 269 -20.54 -15.05 -31.21
N LEU A 270 -21.24 -14.55 -30.19
CA LEU A 270 -21.15 -13.14 -29.77
C LEU A 270 -19.75 -12.75 -29.31
N SER A 271 -19.11 -13.61 -28.52
CA SER A 271 -17.73 -13.43 -28.06
C SER A 271 -16.73 -13.39 -29.23
N ALA A 272 -16.91 -14.27 -30.22
CA ALA A 272 -16.11 -14.27 -31.44
C ALA A 272 -16.36 -13.02 -32.29
N GLU A 273 -17.62 -12.57 -32.41
CA GLU A 273 -17.97 -11.33 -33.12
C GLU A 273 -17.33 -10.10 -32.46
N LEU A 274 -17.46 -9.98 -31.14
CA LEU A 274 -16.83 -8.90 -30.36
C LEU A 274 -15.30 -8.94 -30.50
N SER A 275 -14.70 -10.12 -30.43
CA SER A 275 -13.26 -10.31 -30.67
C SER A 275 -12.84 -9.80 -32.05
N ASN A 276 -13.64 -10.08 -33.09
CA ASN A 276 -13.38 -9.61 -34.45
C ASN A 276 -13.54 -8.09 -34.58
N LYS A 277 -14.54 -7.48 -33.94
CA LYS A 277 -14.70 -6.01 -33.90
C LYS A 277 -13.52 -5.32 -33.23
N VAL A 278 -13.05 -5.85 -32.09
CA VAL A 278 -11.90 -5.32 -31.36
C VAL A 278 -10.60 -5.49 -32.15
N LYS A 279 -10.38 -6.66 -32.79
CA LYS A 279 -9.25 -6.91 -33.70
C LYS A 279 -9.29 -6.01 -34.93
N GLY A 280 -10.49 -5.75 -35.45
CA GLY A 280 -10.78 -4.78 -36.50
C GLY A 280 -10.61 -3.32 -36.09
N ARG A 281 -10.23 -3.04 -34.83
CA ARG A 281 -10.00 -1.71 -34.25
C ARG A 281 -11.21 -0.79 -34.35
N GLN A 282 -12.41 -1.35 -34.29
CA GLN A 282 -13.64 -0.56 -34.20
C GLN A 282 -13.60 0.37 -32.99
N THR A 283 -14.24 1.52 -33.13
CA THR A 283 -14.27 2.49 -32.03
C THR A 283 -15.17 1.96 -30.91
N ALA A 284 -14.90 2.37 -29.67
CA ALA A 284 -15.74 1.95 -28.56
C ALA A 284 -17.20 2.41 -28.71
N ARG A 285 -17.45 3.53 -29.42
CA ARG A 285 -18.80 4.01 -29.74
C ARG A 285 -19.55 3.04 -30.66
N GLU A 286 -18.88 2.53 -31.69
CA GLU A 286 -19.45 1.50 -32.58
C GLU A 286 -19.79 0.21 -31.82
N ILE A 287 -18.90 -0.21 -30.92
CA ILE A 287 -19.13 -1.39 -30.09
C ILE A 287 -20.30 -1.17 -29.13
N ILE A 288 -20.41 0.01 -28.51
CA ILE A 288 -21.55 0.36 -27.64
C ILE A 288 -22.87 0.30 -28.41
N LEU A 289 -22.93 0.90 -29.61
CA LEU A 289 -24.14 0.87 -30.44
C LEU A 289 -24.52 -0.56 -30.83
N TRP A 290 -23.56 -1.38 -31.25
CA TRP A 290 -23.82 -2.80 -31.54
C TRP A 290 -24.34 -3.57 -30.32
N ILE A 291 -23.81 -3.29 -29.14
CA ILE A 291 -24.29 -3.91 -27.89
C ILE A 291 -25.73 -3.49 -27.59
N GLU A 292 -26.05 -2.20 -27.67
CA GLU A 292 -27.37 -1.66 -27.34
C GLU A 292 -28.45 -2.08 -28.35
N GLU A 293 -28.12 -2.13 -29.64
CA GLU A 293 -29.08 -2.39 -30.71
C GLU A 293 -29.25 -3.88 -31.02
N THR A 294 -28.19 -4.69 -30.86
CA THR A 294 -28.17 -6.09 -31.32
C THR A 294 -28.08 -7.09 -30.17
N VAL A 295 -27.19 -6.86 -29.20
CA VAL A 295 -26.89 -7.88 -28.18
C VAL A 295 -27.88 -7.82 -27.02
N TYR A 296 -28.03 -6.63 -26.44
CA TYR A 296 -28.87 -6.39 -25.26
C TYR A 296 -30.34 -6.76 -25.46
N PRO A 297 -31.01 -6.42 -26.58
CA PRO A 297 -32.43 -6.74 -26.79
C PRO A 297 -32.70 -8.24 -26.94
N ILE A 298 -31.71 -9.02 -27.42
CA ILE A 298 -31.86 -10.44 -27.73
C ILE A 298 -31.50 -11.31 -26.53
N HIS A 299 -30.40 -10.98 -25.83
CA HIS A 299 -29.82 -11.85 -24.79
C HIS A 299 -30.02 -11.31 -23.37
N GLY A 300 -30.50 -10.08 -23.22
CA GLY A 300 -30.69 -9.47 -21.90
C GLY A 300 -29.38 -9.04 -21.23
N GLN A 301 -29.51 -8.43 -20.06
CA GLN A 301 -28.43 -7.68 -19.42
C GLN A 301 -27.28 -8.56 -18.90
N GLU A 302 -27.59 -9.62 -18.15
CA GLU A 302 -26.58 -10.44 -17.47
C GLU A 302 -25.67 -11.15 -18.47
N ILE A 303 -26.25 -11.75 -19.50
CA ILE A 303 -25.51 -12.44 -20.58
C ILE A 303 -24.66 -11.44 -21.34
N THR A 304 -25.22 -10.29 -21.72
CA THR A 304 -24.49 -9.22 -22.42
C THR A 304 -23.27 -8.77 -21.61
N LEU A 305 -23.44 -8.54 -20.31
CA LEU A 305 -22.35 -8.15 -19.41
C LEU A 305 -21.29 -9.26 -19.34
N SER A 306 -21.70 -10.51 -19.07
CA SER A 306 -20.75 -11.62 -18.95
C SER A 306 -19.94 -11.81 -20.24
N VAL A 307 -20.60 -11.88 -21.41
CA VAL A 307 -19.91 -12.03 -22.71
C VAL A 307 -18.93 -10.89 -22.93
N VAL A 308 -19.37 -9.63 -22.82
CA VAL A 308 -18.51 -8.48 -23.12
C VAL A 308 -17.30 -8.43 -22.18
N ILE A 309 -17.50 -8.65 -20.88
CA ILE A 309 -16.41 -8.58 -19.90
C ILE A 309 -15.43 -9.73 -20.08
N GLN A 310 -15.91 -10.97 -20.16
CA GLN A 310 -15.05 -12.14 -20.37
C GLN A 310 -14.23 -12.01 -21.65
N THR A 311 -14.84 -11.59 -22.76
CA THR A 311 -14.15 -11.44 -24.05
C THR A 311 -13.11 -10.31 -24.01
N LEU A 312 -13.43 -9.15 -23.41
CA LEU A 312 -12.47 -8.06 -23.29
C LEU A 312 -11.28 -8.43 -22.39
N LEU A 313 -11.52 -9.13 -21.29
CA LEU A 313 -10.45 -9.67 -20.45
C LEU A 313 -9.59 -10.68 -21.21
N ASP A 314 -10.21 -11.51 -22.05
CA ASP A 314 -9.51 -12.49 -22.87
C ASP A 314 -8.58 -11.88 -23.91
N ILE A 315 -9.03 -10.84 -24.59
CA ILE A 315 -8.19 -10.06 -25.52
C ILE A 315 -6.99 -9.44 -24.78
N GLY A 316 -7.17 -9.04 -23.52
CA GLY A 316 -6.15 -8.44 -22.67
C GLY A 316 -5.27 -9.42 -21.89
N SER A 317 -5.54 -10.73 -21.95
CA SER A 317 -5.00 -11.73 -21.01
C SER A 317 -3.51 -12.02 -21.14
N LYS A 318 -2.90 -11.69 -22.28
CA LYS A 318 -1.51 -12.04 -22.61
C LYS A 318 -0.47 -11.40 -21.69
N SER A 319 -0.68 -10.16 -21.27
CA SER A 319 0.21 -9.48 -20.31
C SER A 319 -0.48 -8.28 -19.67
N PHE A 320 0.08 -7.76 -18.58
CA PHE A 320 -0.41 -6.54 -17.92
C PHE A 320 -0.58 -5.36 -18.88
N THR A 321 0.34 -5.18 -19.83
CA THR A 321 0.26 -4.10 -20.82
C THR A 321 -0.92 -4.29 -21.77
N HIS A 322 -1.23 -5.54 -22.17
CA HIS A 322 -2.39 -5.82 -23.03
C HIS A 322 -3.69 -5.51 -22.29
N LEU A 323 -3.80 -5.93 -21.02
CA LEU A 323 -4.94 -5.59 -20.16
C LEU A 323 -5.12 -4.08 -20.05
N ILE A 324 -4.05 -3.33 -19.74
CA ILE A 324 -4.09 -1.87 -19.64
C ILE A 324 -4.57 -1.24 -20.97
N THR A 325 -4.02 -1.70 -22.10
CA THR A 325 -4.39 -1.20 -23.42
C THR A 325 -5.88 -1.41 -23.72
N VAL A 326 -6.43 -2.57 -23.34
CA VAL A 326 -7.86 -2.86 -23.51
C VAL A 326 -8.70 -1.97 -22.61
N LEU A 327 -8.33 -1.80 -21.34
CA LEU A 327 -9.05 -0.93 -20.40
C LEU A 327 -9.05 0.54 -20.84
N GLU A 328 -7.93 1.05 -21.36
CA GLU A 328 -7.84 2.43 -21.86
C GLU A 328 -8.68 2.67 -23.11
N ARG A 329 -8.69 1.71 -24.05
CA ARG A 329 -9.41 1.87 -25.32
C ARG A 329 -10.90 1.60 -25.20
N TYR A 330 -11.27 0.53 -24.46
CA TYR A 330 -12.62 -0.01 -24.42
C TYR A 330 -13.26 0.08 -23.02
N GLY A 331 -12.61 0.70 -22.03
CA GLY A 331 -13.18 0.89 -20.69
C GLY A 331 -14.50 1.65 -20.71
N GLN A 332 -14.70 2.58 -21.65
CA GLN A 332 -15.98 3.27 -21.82
C GLN A 332 -17.15 2.32 -22.20
N VAL A 333 -16.86 1.19 -22.87
CA VAL A 333 -17.86 0.15 -23.14
C VAL A 333 -18.29 -0.50 -21.82
N MET A 334 -17.32 -0.85 -20.97
CA MET A 334 -17.58 -1.42 -19.64
C MET A 334 -18.33 -0.44 -18.74
N ALA A 335 -17.93 0.84 -18.72
CA ALA A 335 -18.58 1.88 -17.93
C ALA A 335 -20.03 2.13 -18.36
N LYS A 336 -20.30 2.07 -19.67
CA LYS A 336 -21.67 2.23 -20.20
C LYS A 336 -22.56 1.04 -19.82
N LEU A 337 -22.02 -0.17 -19.85
CA LEU A 337 -22.72 -1.38 -19.39
C LEU A 337 -22.96 -1.39 -17.88
N CYS A 338 -22.00 -0.87 -17.09
CA CYS A 338 -22.00 -0.91 -15.64
C CYS A 338 -22.35 0.45 -15.02
N SER A 339 -23.49 1.01 -15.42
CA SER A 339 -23.93 2.34 -15.02
C SER A 339 -24.32 2.46 -13.54
N ASP A 340 -24.66 1.35 -12.88
CA ASP A 340 -25.05 1.29 -11.47
C ASP A 340 -24.10 0.40 -10.65
N GLN A 341 -24.23 0.48 -9.32
CA GLN A 341 -23.37 -0.27 -8.40
C GLN A 341 -23.61 -1.77 -8.47
N ASP A 342 -24.83 -2.23 -8.72
CA ASP A 342 -25.15 -3.65 -8.78
C ASP A 342 -24.46 -4.30 -9.99
N LYS A 343 -24.47 -3.63 -11.15
CA LYS A 343 -23.72 -4.05 -12.34
C LYS A 343 -22.22 -3.95 -12.15
N GLN A 344 -21.73 -2.97 -11.41
CA GLN A 344 -20.31 -2.90 -11.05
C GLN A 344 -19.90 -4.09 -10.16
N VAL A 345 -20.75 -4.53 -9.23
CA VAL A 345 -20.51 -5.76 -8.44
C VAL A 345 -20.52 -7.00 -9.35
N MET A 346 -21.44 -7.10 -10.31
CA MET A 346 -21.44 -8.17 -11.31
C MET A 346 -20.16 -8.18 -12.16
N LEU A 347 -19.70 -7.01 -12.61
CA LEU A 347 -18.44 -6.85 -13.33
C LEU A 347 -17.25 -7.38 -12.52
N ILE A 348 -17.16 -7.02 -11.24
CA ILE A 348 -16.08 -7.51 -10.37
C ILE A 348 -16.17 -9.03 -10.18
N SER A 349 -17.38 -9.58 -10.08
CA SER A 349 -17.62 -11.02 -9.97
C SER A 349 -17.17 -11.77 -11.24
N GLU A 350 -17.45 -11.22 -12.42
CA GLU A 350 -16.97 -11.75 -13.70
C GLU A 350 -15.44 -11.72 -13.83
N VAL A 351 -14.80 -10.64 -13.38
CA VAL A 351 -13.33 -10.55 -13.27
C VAL A 351 -12.80 -11.63 -12.34
N GLY A 352 -13.46 -11.84 -11.20
CA GLY A 352 -13.12 -12.87 -10.22
C GLY A 352 -13.23 -14.29 -10.77
N SER A 353 -14.26 -14.55 -11.58
CA SER A 353 -14.50 -15.82 -12.28
C SER A 353 -13.48 -16.08 -13.41
N TYR A 354 -13.14 -15.05 -14.18
CA TYR A 354 -12.16 -15.17 -15.27
C TYR A 354 -10.76 -15.45 -14.74
N TRP A 355 -10.36 -14.75 -13.68
CA TRP A 355 -9.06 -14.92 -13.02
C TRP A 355 -9.13 -15.83 -11.78
N LYS A 356 -10.04 -16.82 -11.75
CA LYS A 356 -10.24 -17.69 -10.57
C LYS A 356 -8.95 -18.36 -10.06
N ASN A 357 -8.06 -18.73 -10.99
CA ASN A 357 -6.80 -19.41 -10.70
C ASN A 357 -5.62 -18.43 -10.53
N ASN A 358 -5.87 -17.12 -10.62
CA ASN A 358 -4.83 -16.09 -10.55
C ASN A 358 -5.30 -14.90 -9.71
N ALA A 359 -5.12 -15.01 -8.39
CA ALA A 359 -5.48 -13.98 -7.44
C ALA A 359 -4.73 -12.65 -7.69
N GLN A 360 -3.47 -12.71 -8.14
CA GLN A 360 -2.68 -11.52 -8.49
C GLN A 360 -3.33 -10.75 -9.65
N MET A 361 -3.70 -11.44 -10.74
CA MET A 361 -4.37 -10.83 -11.88
C MET A 361 -5.74 -10.27 -11.50
N THR A 362 -6.48 -10.96 -10.62
CA THR A 362 -7.75 -10.43 -10.09
C THR A 362 -7.54 -9.10 -9.39
N ALA A 363 -6.62 -9.06 -8.40
CA ALA A 363 -6.35 -7.86 -7.62
C ALA A 363 -5.88 -6.71 -8.51
N ILE A 364 -4.97 -6.98 -9.47
CA ILE A 364 -4.46 -5.97 -10.40
C ILE A 364 -5.55 -5.46 -11.34
N THR A 365 -6.43 -6.34 -11.85
CA THR A 365 -7.50 -5.94 -12.77
C THR A 365 -8.49 -5.01 -12.06
N ILE A 366 -8.96 -5.38 -10.87
CA ILE A 366 -9.85 -4.55 -10.05
C ILE A 366 -9.17 -3.21 -9.70
N ASP A 367 -7.90 -3.27 -9.28
CA ASP A 367 -7.10 -2.09 -8.94
C ASP A 367 -6.96 -1.08 -10.10
N ARG A 368 -6.81 -1.59 -11.34
CA ARG A 368 -6.78 -0.77 -12.55
C ARG A 368 -8.14 -0.24 -12.93
N MET A 369 -9.19 -1.06 -12.87
CA MET A 369 -10.57 -0.62 -13.13
C MET A 369 -10.97 0.52 -12.17
N MET A 370 -10.59 0.44 -10.89
CA MET A 370 -10.77 1.52 -9.92
C MET A 370 -9.98 2.78 -10.31
N GLY A 371 -8.71 2.61 -10.72
CA GLY A 371 -7.87 3.73 -11.17
C GLY A 371 -8.42 4.47 -12.40
N TYR A 372 -9.04 3.75 -13.34
CA TYR A 372 -9.73 4.31 -14.50
C TYR A 372 -11.17 4.77 -14.21
N ARG A 373 -11.63 4.68 -12.96
CA ARG A 373 -13.01 5.02 -12.53
C ARG A 373 -14.10 4.22 -13.25
N LEU A 374 -13.79 2.98 -13.63
CA LEU A 374 -14.76 2.04 -14.22
C LEU A 374 -15.64 1.38 -13.15
N ILE A 375 -15.10 1.25 -11.93
CA ILE A 375 -15.80 0.73 -10.76
C ILE A 375 -15.63 1.71 -9.60
N SER A 376 -16.69 1.84 -8.79
CA SER A 376 -16.67 2.64 -7.57
C SER A 376 -16.05 1.89 -6.40
N ASN A 377 -15.49 2.63 -5.44
CA ASN A 377 -14.97 2.07 -4.20
C ASN A 377 -16.05 1.32 -3.41
N LEU A 378 -17.27 1.87 -3.38
CA LEU A 378 -18.40 1.24 -2.70
C LEU A 378 -18.80 -0.08 -3.36
N ALA A 379 -18.76 -0.18 -4.70
CA ALA A 379 -18.99 -1.45 -5.39
C ALA A 379 -17.94 -2.51 -5.02
N ILE A 380 -16.67 -2.12 -4.86
CA ILE A 380 -15.61 -3.03 -4.39
C ILE A 380 -15.91 -3.52 -2.97
N VAL A 381 -16.31 -2.62 -2.06
CA VAL A 381 -16.68 -2.99 -0.69
C VAL A 381 -17.89 -3.94 -0.69
N ARG A 382 -18.94 -3.63 -1.45
CA ARG A 382 -20.13 -4.48 -1.59
C ARG A 382 -19.78 -5.85 -2.16
N TRP A 383 -18.88 -5.91 -3.14
CA TRP A 383 -18.39 -7.18 -3.69
C TRP A 383 -17.58 -7.98 -2.66
N VAL A 384 -16.66 -7.34 -1.93
CA VAL A 384 -15.86 -8.03 -0.90
C VAL A 384 -16.75 -8.69 0.14
N PHE A 385 -17.81 -8.01 0.59
CA PHE A 385 -18.79 -8.54 1.55
C PHE A 385 -19.96 -9.28 0.91
N SER A 386 -19.87 -9.65 -0.36
CA SER A 386 -20.91 -10.45 -1.02
C SER A 386 -20.93 -11.88 -0.44
N PRO A 387 -22.07 -12.58 -0.50
CA PRO A 387 -22.18 -13.96 -0.02
C PRO A 387 -21.16 -14.92 -0.61
N GLU A 388 -20.73 -14.68 -1.86
CA GLU A 388 -19.75 -15.51 -2.60
C GLU A 388 -18.35 -15.50 -1.98
N ASN A 389 -18.01 -14.45 -1.22
CA ASN A 389 -16.68 -14.25 -0.65
C ASN A 389 -16.59 -14.60 0.84
N ILE A 390 -17.72 -14.81 1.53
CA ILE A 390 -17.76 -15.05 2.99
C ILE A 390 -16.93 -16.27 3.39
N GLU A 391 -17.02 -17.35 2.61
CA GLU A 391 -16.26 -18.58 2.86
C GLU A 391 -14.74 -18.40 2.63
N GLN A 392 -14.34 -17.37 1.87
CA GLN A 392 -12.93 -17.11 1.56
C GLN A 392 -12.22 -16.29 2.63
N PHE A 393 -12.95 -15.56 3.49
CA PHE A 393 -12.36 -14.60 4.45
C PHE A 393 -11.34 -15.19 5.41
N HIS A 394 -11.46 -16.48 5.71
CA HIS A 394 -10.62 -17.20 6.65
C HIS A 394 -9.65 -18.18 5.96
N ILE A 395 -9.70 -18.28 4.63
CA ILE A 395 -8.88 -19.23 3.83
C ILE A 395 -7.95 -18.47 2.87
N SER A 396 -8.31 -17.25 2.45
CA SER A 396 -7.54 -16.48 1.48
C SER A 396 -7.42 -15.00 1.83
N ASP A 397 -6.26 -14.42 1.53
CA ASP A 397 -5.99 -12.99 1.64
C ASP A 397 -6.51 -12.19 0.42
N ARG A 398 -6.97 -12.85 -0.66
CA ARG A 398 -7.45 -12.20 -1.89
C ARG A 398 -8.50 -11.09 -1.66
N PRO A 399 -9.64 -11.32 -0.98
CA PRO A 399 -10.63 -10.26 -0.77
C PRO A 399 -10.08 -9.12 0.10
N TRP A 400 -9.24 -9.44 1.07
CA TRP A 400 -8.59 -8.47 1.95
C TRP A 400 -7.55 -7.63 1.22
N GLU A 401 -6.77 -8.20 0.31
CA GLU A 401 -5.82 -7.49 -0.55
C GLU A 401 -6.54 -6.46 -1.43
N VAL A 402 -7.65 -6.86 -2.06
CA VAL A 402 -8.49 -5.95 -2.87
C VAL A 402 -9.06 -4.81 -2.02
N LEU A 403 -9.60 -5.13 -0.84
CA LEU A 403 -10.14 -4.12 0.09
C LEU A 403 -9.05 -3.15 0.56
N ARG A 404 -7.89 -3.66 1.00
CA ARG A 404 -6.76 -2.84 1.45
C ARG A 404 -6.26 -1.91 0.34
N ASN A 405 -6.19 -2.40 -0.91
CA ASN A 405 -5.81 -1.58 -2.05
C ASN A 405 -6.82 -0.45 -2.31
N ALA A 406 -8.12 -0.75 -2.26
CA ALA A 406 -9.18 0.23 -2.45
C ALA A 406 -9.16 1.33 -1.37
N VAL A 407 -9.08 0.94 -0.10
CA VAL A 407 -9.01 1.89 1.03
C VAL A 407 -7.73 2.71 0.97
N SER A 408 -6.57 2.07 0.75
CA SER A 408 -5.28 2.76 0.72
C SER A 408 -5.19 3.79 -0.40
N LYS A 409 -5.63 3.43 -1.62
CA LYS A 409 -5.61 4.38 -2.75
C LYS A 409 -6.59 5.53 -2.54
N THR A 410 -7.74 5.26 -1.94
CA THR A 410 -8.71 6.29 -1.60
C THR A 410 -8.15 7.26 -0.57
N TYR A 411 -7.54 6.73 0.49
CA TYR A 411 -6.87 7.53 1.51
C TYR A 411 -5.74 8.39 0.91
N ASN A 412 -4.90 7.80 0.06
CA ASN A 412 -3.81 8.53 -0.60
C ASN A 412 -4.36 9.64 -1.51
N ARG A 413 -5.39 9.34 -2.33
CA ARG A 413 -6.08 10.32 -3.19
C ARG A 413 -6.61 11.50 -2.38
N ILE A 414 -7.32 11.23 -1.29
CA ILE A 414 -7.87 12.26 -0.39
C ILE A 414 -6.76 13.07 0.27
N THR A 415 -5.70 12.41 0.72
CA THR A 415 -4.55 13.06 1.37
C THR A 415 -3.81 13.98 0.40
N ASP A 416 -3.60 13.54 -0.83
CA ASP A 416 -2.94 14.33 -1.87
C ASP A 416 -3.81 15.52 -2.28
N LEU A 417 -5.12 15.33 -2.49
CA LEU A 417 -6.05 16.43 -2.76
C LEU A 417 -6.05 17.47 -1.62
N ARG A 418 -6.04 17.04 -0.35
CA ARG A 418 -5.96 17.97 0.80
C ARG A 418 -4.67 18.78 0.79
N LYS A 419 -3.53 18.15 0.49
CA LYS A 419 -2.23 18.84 0.38
C LYS A 419 -2.24 19.84 -0.77
N GLU A 420 -2.74 19.44 -1.94
CA GLU A 420 -2.86 20.30 -3.12
C GLU A 420 -3.75 21.52 -2.82
N ILE A 421 -4.94 21.31 -2.26
CA ILE A 421 -5.85 22.40 -1.84
C ILE A 421 -5.16 23.33 -0.84
N SER A 422 -4.47 22.79 0.17
CA SER A 422 -3.75 23.61 1.15
C SER A 422 -2.64 24.44 0.51
N SER A 423 -1.91 23.88 -0.47
CA SER A 423 -0.89 24.62 -1.21
C SER A 423 -1.48 25.70 -2.11
N LEU A 424 -2.56 25.39 -2.83
CA LEU A 424 -3.26 26.34 -3.69
C LEU A 424 -3.86 27.49 -2.90
N LYS A 425 -4.43 27.24 -1.71
CA LYS A 425 -4.93 28.30 -0.82
C LYS A 425 -3.83 29.31 -0.46
N LYS A 426 -2.61 28.83 -0.16
CA LYS A 426 -1.46 29.72 0.09
C LYS A 426 -1.05 30.49 -1.16
N SER A 427 -1.06 29.85 -2.32
CA SER A 427 -0.76 30.49 -3.61
C SER A 427 -1.78 31.56 -3.99
N VAL A 428 -3.07 31.32 -3.75
CA VAL A 428 -4.16 32.30 -3.99
C VAL A 428 -3.94 33.53 -3.13
N VAL A 429 -3.71 33.37 -1.82
CA VAL A 429 -3.43 34.52 -0.92
C VAL A 429 -2.22 35.33 -1.41
N SER A 430 -1.12 34.66 -1.77
CA SER A 430 0.06 35.35 -2.30
C SER A 430 -0.20 36.06 -3.64
N ALA A 431 -1.03 35.48 -4.51
CA ALA A 431 -1.40 36.07 -5.78
C ALA A 431 -2.32 37.30 -5.58
N GLU A 432 -3.27 37.24 -4.63
CA GLU A 432 -4.13 38.35 -4.25
C GLU A 432 -3.33 39.53 -3.68
N GLU A 433 -2.35 39.25 -2.82
CA GLU A 433 -1.42 40.27 -2.30
C GLU A 433 -0.63 40.94 -3.44
N ALA A 434 -0.12 40.14 -4.38
CA ALA A 434 0.61 40.64 -5.54
C ALA A 434 -0.27 41.48 -6.48
N ALA A 435 -1.50 41.03 -6.75
CA ALA A 435 -2.47 41.76 -7.56
C ALA A 435 -2.91 43.06 -6.88
N SER A 436 -3.13 43.05 -5.56
CA SER A 436 -3.44 44.26 -4.78
C SER A 436 -2.30 45.26 -4.81
N LYS A 437 -1.05 44.80 -4.70
CA LYS A 437 0.14 45.65 -4.81
C LYS A 437 0.28 46.24 -6.21
N ALA A 438 0.15 45.41 -7.26
CA ALA A 438 0.24 45.87 -8.65
C ALA A 438 -0.85 46.89 -8.99
N LYS A 439 -2.06 46.69 -8.45
CA LYS A 439 -3.17 47.65 -8.56
C LYS A 439 -2.87 48.95 -7.82
N ALA A 440 -2.38 48.89 -6.59
CA ALA A 440 -2.00 50.08 -5.83
C ALA A 440 -0.86 50.87 -6.49
N ASP A 441 0.14 50.19 -7.06
CA ASP A 441 1.23 50.82 -7.81
C ASP A 441 0.73 51.51 -9.09
N LEU A 442 -0.25 50.91 -9.78
CA LEU A 442 -0.92 51.51 -10.94
C LEU A 442 -1.73 52.74 -10.53
N GLU A 443 -2.58 52.64 -9.50
CA GLU A 443 -3.41 53.75 -9.00
C GLU A 443 -2.53 54.91 -8.49
N ALA A 444 -1.42 54.63 -7.83
CA ALA A 444 -0.46 55.63 -7.38
C ALA A 444 0.25 56.34 -8.56
N ALA A 445 0.54 55.62 -9.65
CA ALA A 445 1.08 56.21 -10.87
C ALA A 445 0.04 57.06 -11.62
N GLU A 446 -1.21 56.60 -11.69
CA GLU A 446 -2.33 57.35 -12.28
C GLU A 446 -2.66 58.62 -11.49
N SER A 447 -2.65 58.57 -10.15
CA SER A 447 -2.92 59.73 -9.29
C SER A 447 -1.87 60.84 -9.45
N LYS A 448 -0.59 60.48 -9.65
CA LYS A 448 0.49 61.42 -9.96
C LYS A 448 0.32 62.13 -11.30
N LEU A 449 -0.38 61.52 -12.26
CA LEU A 449 -0.75 62.14 -13.53
C LEU A 449 -1.93 63.10 -13.39
N THR A 450 -2.87 62.85 -12.46
CA THR A 450 -4.07 63.70 -12.26
C THR A 450 -3.82 64.96 -11.42
N LEU A 451 -2.74 65.03 -10.64
CA LEU A 451 -2.44 66.14 -9.72
C LEU A 451 -1.68 67.33 -10.34
N VAL A 452 -1.62 67.45 -11.67
CA VAL A 452 -0.82 68.49 -12.34
C VAL A 452 -1.69 69.45 -13.17
N GLU A 453 -2.20 70.49 -12.49
CA GLU A 453 -2.55 71.78 -13.09
C GLU A 453 -1.41 72.77 -12.79
N GLY A 454 -0.56 73.12 -13.77
CA GLY A 454 0.17 74.40 -13.67
C GLY A 454 1.53 74.60 -14.36
N GLU A 455 2.51 73.69 -14.32
CA GLU A 455 3.85 73.94 -14.94
C GLU A 455 4.58 72.65 -15.39
N PRO A 456 5.51 72.73 -16.37
CA PRO A 456 5.98 71.56 -17.11
C PRO A 456 7.19 70.90 -16.44
N VAL A 457 7.02 69.68 -15.93
CA VAL A 457 8.15 68.78 -15.65
C VAL A 457 7.80 67.38 -16.16
N LEU A 458 8.75 66.81 -16.93
CA LEU A 458 8.83 65.46 -17.50
C LEU A 458 7.79 64.47 -16.95
N GLY A 459 6.66 64.35 -17.66
CA GLY A 459 5.64 63.36 -17.36
C GLY A 459 6.26 61.97 -17.26
N GLU A 460 5.85 61.18 -16.25
CA GLU A 460 6.30 59.80 -16.15
C GLU A 460 6.12 59.10 -17.50
N ASN A 461 7.19 58.44 -17.95
CA ASN A 461 7.30 57.85 -19.27
C ASN A 461 6.03 57.01 -19.59
N PRO A 462 5.27 57.29 -20.67
CA PRO A 462 4.07 56.54 -21.08
C PRO A 462 4.30 55.02 -21.15
N THR A 463 5.55 54.63 -21.43
CA THR A 463 6.01 53.24 -21.45
C THR A 463 5.93 52.59 -20.05
N LYS A 464 6.20 53.35 -18.98
CA LYS A 464 6.14 52.90 -17.58
C LYS A 464 4.69 52.66 -17.14
N LEU A 465 3.77 53.55 -17.50
CA LEU A 465 2.33 53.38 -17.21
C LEU A 465 1.75 52.17 -17.95
N LYS A 466 2.09 52.02 -19.25
CA LYS A 466 1.70 50.85 -20.05
C LYS A 466 2.24 49.54 -19.45
N HIS A 467 3.47 49.56 -18.93
CA HIS A 467 4.06 48.43 -18.23
C HIS A 467 3.32 48.10 -16.93
N LEU A 468 3.03 49.09 -16.06
CA LEU A 468 2.28 48.87 -14.82
C LEU A 468 0.87 48.32 -15.09
N LYS A 469 0.19 48.82 -16.13
CA LYS A 469 -1.11 48.31 -16.54
C LYS A 469 -1.04 46.84 -16.99
N SER A 470 -0.03 46.48 -17.78
CA SER A 470 0.21 45.09 -18.19
C SER A 470 0.54 44.18 -17.00
N VAL A 471 1.30 44.66 -16.02
CA VAL A 471 1.61 43.91 -14.79
C VAL A 471 0.35 43.71 -13.93
N ALA A 472 -0.49 44.74 -13.76
CA ALA A 472 -1.75 44.63 -13.04
C ALA A 472 -2.75 43.68 -13.74
N GLU A 473 -2.81 43.70 -15.06
CA GLU A 473 -3.65 42.78 -15.85
C GLU A 473 -3.15 41.33 -15.74
N LYS A 474 -1.85 41.10 -15.89
CA LYS A 474 -1.24 39.77 -15.77
C LYS A 474 -1.42 39.17 -14.37
N THR A 475 -1.16 39.96 -13.32
CA THR A 475 -1.35 39.49 -11.93
C THR A 475 -2.82 39.19 -11.63
N LYS A 476 -3.76 39.95 -12.21
CA LYS A 476 -5.19 39.65 -12.12
C LYS A 476 -5.56 38.35 -12.86
N GLU A 477 -5.07 38.12 -14.06
CA GLU A 477 -5.28 36.86 -14.79
C GLU A 477 -4.70 35.66 -14.01
N GLU A 478 -3.51 35.82 -13.43
CA GLU A 478 -2.89 34.80 -12.57
C GLU A 478 -3.75 34.51 -11.34
N THR A 479 -4.34 35.53 -10.68
CA THR A 479 -5.26 35.29 -9.54
C THR A 479 -6.51 34.51 -9.93
N VAL A 480 -7.13 34.85 -11.07
CA VAL A 480 -8.33 34.16 -11.56
C VAL A 480 -8.01 32.70 -11.87
N SER A 481 -6.90 32.45 -12.59
CA SER A 481 -6.46 31.09 -12.93
C SER A 481 -6.19 30.23 -11.68
N MET A 482 -5.62 30.83 -10.63
CA MET A 482 -5.38 30.14 -9.35
C MET A 482 -6.69 29.86 -8.60
N HIS A 483 -7.67 30.77 -8.66
CA HIS A 483 -9.00 30.56 -8.07
C HIS A 483 -9.75 29.44 -8.79
N ASP A 484 -9.76 29.43 -10.12
CA ASP A 484 -10.38 28.37 -10.94
C ASP A 484 -9.74 26.99 -10.64
N SER A 485 -8.41 26.97 -10.49
CA SER A 485 -7.67 25.76 -10.13
C SER A 485 -8.04 25.25 -8.72
N LEU A 486 -8.20 26.17 -7.76
CA LEU A 486 -8.64 25.83 -6.41
C LEU A 486 -10.07 25.28 -6.41
N GLU A 487 -11.00 25.95 -7.08
CA GLU A 487 -12.39 25.53 -7.19
C GLU A 487 -12.52 24.15 -7.84
N ALA A 488 -11.78 23.89 -8.92
CA ALA A 488 -11.75 22.59 -9.58
C ALA A 488 -11.26 21.47 -8.62
N LYS A 489 -10.25 21.75 -7.80
CA LYS A 489 -9.72 20.78 -6.82
C LYS A 489 -10.66 20.58 -5.64
N GLU A 490 -11.32 21.63 -5.16
CA GLU A 490 -12.34 21.54 -4.12
C GLU A 490 -13.57 20.74 -4.62
N ALA A 491 -13.98 20.92 -5.87
CA ALA A 491 -15.03 20.12 -6.50
C ALA A 491 -14.64 18.63 -6.62
N LEU A 492 -13.39 18.34 -7.00
CA LEU A 492 -12.87 16.96 -7.03
C LEU A 492 -12.82 16.34 -5.62
N PHE A 493 -12.45 17.13 -4.61
CA PHE A 493 -12.44 16.69 -3.22
C PHE A 493 -13.85 16.42 -2.69
N ALA A 494 -14.82 17.29 -2.98
CA ALA A 494 -16.22 17.08 -2.63
C ALA A 494 -16.78 15.81 -3.27
N ARG A 495 -16.57 15.60 -4.57
CA ARG A 495 -16.95 14.35 -5.25
C ARG A 495 -16.27 13.13 -4.63
N ALA A 496 -14.98 13.24 -4.30
CA ALA A 496 -14.27 12.15 -3.66
C ALA A 496 -14.80 11.86 -2.24
N LEU A 497 -15.39 12.83 -1.54
CA LEU A 497 -16.06 12.59 -0.26
C LEU A 497 -17.44 11.97 -0.44
N ASP A 498 -18.20 12.39 -1.45
CA ASP A 498 -19.53 11.83 -1.74
C ASP A 498 -19.47 10.40 -2.31
N GLU A 499 -18.38 10.04 -2.99
CA GLU A 499 -18.12 8.69 -3.53
C GLU A 499 -17.74 7.65 -2.46
N ASN A 500 -17.39 8.07 -1.24
CA ASN A 500 -16.90 7.23 -0.13
C ASN A 500 -17.82 7.27 1.07
#